data_AF-A0A354V000-F1
#
_entry.id   AF-A0A354V000-F1
#
_cell.length_a   1.000
_cell.length_b   1.000
_cell.length_c   1.000
_cell.angle_alpha   90.00
_cell.angle_beta   90.00
_cell.angle_gamma   90.00
#
_symmetry.space_group_name_H-M   'P 1'
#
loop_
_entity.id
_entity.type
_entity.pdbx_description
1 polymer ?
#
loop_
_entity_poly.entity_id
_entity_poly.type
_entity_poly.pdbx_seq_one_letter_code
_entity_poly.pdbx_strand_id
1 'polypeptide(L)'
;MASYSWTTGVTGDWNTAGNWTPAAVPNDPTAVVTIDAPTATNYTVIIAANEVQTVNALSMNAANNLLGSNTVPYNAAGLEIDGTLNFDPGSAGRLSGSLQTYIVLNGGNIYNPGTLDGFLQAEGNVLLTGVNGLYVTNWLQSLAGVVTIDTKSIAEMTGNTLFDGIFEAKGPGAVINFGGPRQNLIVNIQTIEGPPLIPEGWTEVFLNGSVTSIGEWNGSGYVGLDTTLKEIGTRGTFDILGGRNYTTANTLTIDVGGMLNLQAGVVAPAGININGGVVQGFGEINAPVVNNGDLMALGGNLHIIGALTGVGLVQFDLDHKTGVTSPTGSILEVNAVGPSQSILMNGNDILVLDTPGAFQGVIHAKAGDQIDLGSGFTATSATLSGNVLLLQNGGQTVGGLALAGDYTGDSFAVTSLTGGTQINIEGPNFSVVNTTTGATGISGGLPYSGPVAGLQHEYINITTDSLNITATTPNSFIHTGSGTDAIDVSGVNGTNVLDGGGGSNFLVGGTGHDTFFLDARGATSNIFSTVDNFHAGDDATIFGVDATDFTLSTIDNAGAPGHTGVAIGFSATGKPTVNMVIAGYTVADLASGRLAGSFGTTTAGPGAPAATYFTVHGN
;
A
#
# COMPACT_ATOMS: atom_id res chain seq x y z
N MET A 1 46.81 34.75 -5.40
CA MET A 1 46.15 33.45 -5.17
C MET A 1 46.98 32.40 -5.86
N ALA A 2 47.53 31.47 -5.09
CA ALA A 2 48.23 30.30 -5.64
C ALA A 2 47.19 29.21 -5.88
N SER A 3 47.22 28.59 -7.06
CA SER A 3 46.28 27.52 -7.43
C SER A 3 46.93 26.17 -7.28
N TYR A 4 46.20 25.22 -6.68
CA TYR A 4 46.65 23.85 -6.44
C TYR A 4 45.59 22.88 -6.96
N SER A 5 46.03 21.82 -7.64
CA SER A 5 45.15 20.77 -8.12
C SER A 5 45.62 19.41 -7.66
N TRP A 6 44.71 18.59 -7.15
CA TRP A 6 45.01 17.22 -6.72
C TRP A 6 45.27 16.32 -7.93
N THR A 7 46.21 15.38 -7.77
CA THR A 7 46.53 14.39 -8.79
C THR A 7 45.38 13.39 -8.93
N THR A 8 44.65 13.47 -10.04
CA THR A 8 43.49 12.61 -10.32
C THR A 8 43.83 11.12 -10.17
N GLY A 9 42.92 10.38 -9.53
CA GLY A 9 42.98 8.91 -9.41
C GLY A 9 43.85 8.40 -8.26
N VAL A 10 44.34 9.30 -7.39
CA VAL A 10 45.13 8.94 -6.21
C VAL A 10 44.32 9.20 -4.95
N THR A 11 44.01 8.14 -4.20
CA THR A 11 43.54 8.28 -2.82
C THR A 11 44.72 8.59 -1.91
N GLY A 12 44.59 9.56 -1.01
CA GLY A 12 45.67 9.86 -0.08
C GLY A 12 45.44 11.08 0.81
N ASP A 13 46.45 11.31 1.64
CA ASP A 13 46.51 12.38 2.64
C ASP A 13 46.85 13.74 1.99
N TRP A 14 46.05 14.77 2.29
CA TRP A 14 46.20 16.15 1.87
C TRP A 14 47.62 16.69 2.09
N ASN A 15 48.33 16.27 3.15
CA ASN A 15 49.69 16.70 3.45
C ASN A 15 50.78 16.04 2.56
N THR A 16 50.40 15.18 1.61
CA THR A 16 51.35 14.56 0.68
C THR A 16 51.66 15.52 -0.48
N ALA A 17 52.73 16.33 -0.36
CA ALA A 17 53.13 17.32 -1.36
C ALA A 17 53.22 16.77 -2.81
N GLY A 18 53.64 15.51 -2.97
CA GLY A 18 53.74 14.84 -4.27
C GLY A 18 52.41 14.58 -4.98
N ASN A 19 51.29 14.67 -4.27
CA ASN A 19 49.95 14.50 -4.82
C ASN A 19 49.34 15.82 -5.33
N TRP A 20 50.04 16.95 -5.18
CA TRP A 20 49.59 18.26 -5.64
C TRP A 20 50.35 18.74 -6.88
N THR A 21 49.67 19.54 -7.70
CA THR A 21 50.29 20.35 -8.76
C THR A 21 50.03 21.83 -8.48
N PRO A 22 51.07 22.67 -8.28
CA PRO A 22 52.49 22.30 -8.15
C PRO A 22 52.74 21.40 -6.91
N ALA A 23 53.86 20.68 -6.89
CA ALA A 23 54.22 19.71 -5.83
C ALA A 23 54.55 20.38 -4.48
N ALA A 24 53.53 20.95 -3.85
CA ALA A 24 53.56 21.64 -2.57
C ALA A 24 52.17 21.53 -1.92
N VAL A 25 52.13 21.41 -0.60
CA VAL A 25 50.87 21.28 0.15
C VAL A 25 50.12 22.63 0.17
N PRO A 26 48.85 22.70 -0.27
CA PRO A 26 48.03 23.88 -0.11
C PRO A 26 47.61 24.04 1.36
N ASN A 27 48.30 24.94 2.07
CA ASN A 27 47.97 25.35 3.43
C ASN A 27 48.32 26.85 3.60
N ASP A 28 47.64 27.70 2.83
CA ASP A 28 47.84 29.14 2.79
C ASP A 28 46.50 29.86 2.59
N PRO A 29 46.28 30.99 3.29
CA PRO A 29 45.11 31.86 3.13
C PRO A 29 44.71 32.23 1.68
N THR A 30 45.66 32.26 0.76
CA THR A 30 45.44 32.63 -0.64
C THR A 30 45.34 31.42 -1.57
N ALA A 31 45.41 30.20 -1.03
CA ALA A 31 45.34 28.96 -1.79
C ALA A 31 43.94 28.72 -2.35
N VAL A 32 43.86 28.52 -3.66
CA VAL A 32 42.65 28.07 -4.35
C VAL A 32 42.88 26.62 -4.75
N VAL A 33 42.07 25.72 -4.22
CA VAL A 33 42.27 24.28 -4.34
C VAL A 33 41.23 23.67 -5.27
N THR A 34 41.66 22.70 -6.07
CA THR A 34 40.78 21.94 -6.97
C THR A 34 41.00 20.43 -6.77
N ILE A 35 39.92 19.71 -6.49
CA ILE A 35 39.89 18.24 -6.39
C ILE A 35 38.88 17.72 -7.42
N ASP A 36 39.36 17.22 -8.56
CA ASP A 36 38.51 16.80 -9.68
C ASP A 36 38.76 15.36 -10.12
N ALA A 37 37.70 14.65 -10.50
CA ALA A 37 37.74 13.32 -11.12
C ALA A 37 37.31 13.36 -12.61
N PRO A 38 38.18 13.78 -13.55
CA PRO A 38 37.83 13.87 -14.96
C PRO A 38 37.60 12.52 -15.67
N THR A 39 38.02 11.38 -15.09
CA THR A 39 38.08 10.06 -15.75
C THR A 39 37.15 8.99 -15.14
N ALA A 40 36.16 9.37 -14.32
CA ALA A 40 35.18 8.47 -13.65
C ALA A 40 35.75 7.40 -12.71
N THR A 41 37.05 7.47 -12.35
CA THR A 41 37.64 6.64 -11.29
C THR A 41 37.51 7.37 -9.96
N ASN A 42 36.92 6.74 -8.95
CA ASN A 42 36.76 7.33 -7.62
C ASN A 42 38.09 7.35 -6.85
N TYR A 43 38.27 8.38 -6.04
CA TYR A 43 39.38 8.50 -5.10
C TYR A 43 38.98 9.44 -3.96
N THR A 44 39.66 9.33 -2.82
CA THR A 44 39.37 10.16 -1.64
C THR A 44 40.61 10.96 -1.24
N VAL A 45 40.43 12.26 -1.05
CA VAL A 45 41.43 13.12 -0.39
C VAL A 45 41.09 13.21 1.09
N ILE A 46 42.06 12.98 1.95
CA ILE A 46 41.85 12.88 3.41
C ILE A 46 42.61 14.02 4.10
N ILE A 47 41.93 14.78 4.94
CA ILE A 47 42.56 15.65 5.95
C ILE A 47 42.57 14.86 7.26
N ALA A 48 43.72 14.32 7.64
CA ALA A 48 43.80 13.36 8.74
C ALA A 48 43.56 14.01 10.11
N ALA A 49 43.27 13.18 11.11
CA ALA A 49 43.03 13.66 12.47
C ALA A 49 44.23 14.47 13.00
N ASN A 50 43.94 15.57 13.70
CA ASN A 50 44.92 16.56 14.21
C ASN A 50 45.63 17.41 13.15
N GLU A 51 45.29 17.27 11.86
CA GLU A 51 45.79 18.15 10.83
C GLU A 51 44.92 19.41 10.69
N VAL A 52 45.55 20.51 10.26
CA VAL A 52 44.86 21.78 10.00
C VAL A 52 45.29 22.30 8.64
N GLN A 53 44.33 22.41 7.73
CA GLN A 53 44.53 22.94 6.38
C GLN A 53 43.79 24.25 6.22
N THR A 54 44.48 25.30 5.79
CA THR A 54 43.91 26.63 5.55
C THR A 54 43.93 26.94 4.07
N VAL A 55 42.77 27.33 3.52
CA VAL A 55 42.58 27.65 2.10
C VAL A 55 41.66 28.85 1.92
N ASN A 56 41.73 29.49 0.75
CA ASN A 56 40.80 30.55 0.37
C ASN A 56 39.47 29.99 -0.15
N ALA A 57 39.56 28.99 -1.02
CA ALA A 57 38.45 28.35 -1.69
C ALA A 57 38.83 26.93 -2.13
N LEU A 58 37.84 26.04 -2.12
CA LEU A 58 37.98 24.66 -2.59
C LEU A 58 36.90 24.42 -3.66
N SER A 59 37.30 23.89 -4.81
CA SER A 59 36.40 23.44 -5.86
C SER A 59 36.52 21.93 -6.02
N MET A 60 35.39 21.24 -6.09
CA MET A 60 35.32 19.78 -6.22
C MET A 60 34.45 19.35 -7.39
N ASN A 61 34.90 18.37 -8.16
CA ASN A 61 34.15 17.76 -9.27
C ASN A 61 33.52 18.75 -10.27
N ALA A 62 34.14 19.91 -10.47
CA ALA A 62 33.61 21.01 -11.29
C ALA A 62 33.82 20.77 -12.79
N ALA A 63 34.90 20.08 -13.18
CA ALA A 63 35.29 19.91 -14.58
C ALA A 63 34.22 19.23 -15.45
N ASN A 64 33.41 18.34 -14.88
CA ASN A 64 32.40 17.56 -15.60
C ASN A 64 30.98 17.73 -15.03
N ASN A 65 30.81 18.52 -13.95
CA ASN A 65 29.56 18.64 -13.19
C ASN A 65 28.85 17.29 -13.02
N LEU A 66 29.60 16.25 -12.62
CA LEU A 66 29.13 14.87 -12.65
C LEU A 66 27.85 14.74 -11.80
N LEU A 67 26.73 14.59 -12.50
CA LEU A 67 25.47 14.12 -11.94
C LEU A 67 25.67 12.63 -11.58
N GLY A 68 25.60 12.28 -10.30
CA GLY A 68 25.64 10.93 -9.74
C GLY A 68 26.59 10.73 -8.55
N SER A 69 27.36 11.75 -8.14
CA SER A 69 28.47 11.59 -7.17
C SER A 69 28.05 11.34 -5.72
N ASN A 70 26.76 11.37 -5.39
CA ASN A 70 26.20 11.06 -4.07
C ASN A 70 25.35 9.77 -4.06
N THR A 71 25.40 8.96 -5.13
CA THR A 71 24.73 7.65 -5.18
C THR A 71 25.74 6.52 -5.10
N VAL A 72 25.41 5.45 -4.36
CA VAL A 72 26.30 4.29 -4.21
C VAL A 72 26.20 3.40 -5.46
N PRO A 73 27.32 2.98 -6.09
CA PRO A 73 28.70 3.31 -5.74
C PRO A 73 29.12 4.73 -6.19
N TYR A 74 29.76 5.50 -5.29
CA TYR A 74 30.21 6.85 -5.58
C TYR A 74 31.28 6.85 -6.69
N ASN A 75 31.06 7.66 -7.73
CA ASN A 75 31.80 7.62 -8.99
C ASN A 75 32.64 8.89 -9.29
N ALA A 76 32.86 9.74 -8.28
CA ALA A 76 33.62 10.99 -8.38
C ALA A 76 34.67 11.12 -7.26
N ALA A 77 35.39 12.24 -7.20
CA ALA A 77 36.33 12.51 -6.12
C ALA A 77 35.58 12.82 -4.82
N GLY A 78 36.01 12.22 -3.71
CA GLY A 78 35.52 12.48 -2.36
C GLY A 78 36.52 13.27 -1.52
N LEU A 79 36.01 13.92 -0.48
CA LEU A 79 36.80 14.58 0.56
C LEU A 79 36.41 14.02 1.93
N GLU A 80 37.39 13.55 2.69
CA GLU A 80 37.22 13.12 4.08
C GLU A 80 37.97 14.08 4.99
N ILE A 81 37.29 14.58 6.03
CA ILE A 81 37.83 15.53 7.00
C ILE A 81 37.73 14.92 8.39
N ASP A 82 38.85 14.42 8.87
CA ASP A 82 39.05 13.96 10.26
C ASP A 82 39.69 15.07 11.12
N GLY A 83 40.46 15.95 10.47
CA GLY A 83 41.16 17.08 11.07
C GLY A 83 40.35 18.37 11.02
N THR A 84 40.96 19.45 10.52
CA THR A 84 40.32 20.76 10.41
C THR A 84 40.58 21.40 9.06
N LEU A 85 39.51 21.81 8.39
CA LEU A 85 39.55 22.66 7.20
C LEU A 85 39.18 24.10 7.58
N ASN A 86 40.12 25.02 7.42
CA ASN A 86 39.91 26.44 7.65
C ASN A 86 39.75 27.17 6.32
N PHE A 87 38.69 27.93 6.22
CA PHE A 87 38.63 29.05 5.30
C PHE A 87 39.04 30.31 6.05
N ASP A 88 39.79 31.21 5.40
CA ASP A 88 40.19 32.42 6.10
C ASP A 88 39.00 33.29 6.50
N PRO A 89 39.12 34.01 7.62
CA PRO A 89 38.23 35.12 7.92
C PRO A 89 38.16 36.12 6.76
N GLY A 90 36.96 36.34 6.21
CA GLY A 90 36.72 37.24 5.09
C GLY A 90 36.87 36.62 3.69
N SER A 91 37.31 35.35 3.59
CA SER A 91 37.09 34.56 2.38
C SER A 91 35.60 34.22 2.25
N ALA A 92 35.18 33.88 1.04
CA ALA A 92 33.80 33.44 0.80
C ALA A 92 33.50 32.05 1.39
N GLY A 93 34.51 31.34 1.95
CA GLY A 93 34.34 30.03 2.58
C GLY A 93 33.77 28.95 1.65
N ARG A 94 34.07 29.04 0.35
CA ARG A 94 33.39 28.25 -0.68
C ARG A 94 34.02 26.87 -0.81
N LEU A 95 33.19 25.84 -0.63
CA LEU A 95 33.40 24.51 -1.19
C LEU A 95 32.42 24.37 -2.36
N SER A 96 32.85 24.74 -3.57
CA SER A 96 31.99 24.76 -4.76
C SER A 96 32.14 23.51 -5.61
N GLY A 97 31.18 23.22 -6.49
CA GLY A 97 31.30 22.03 -7.34
C GLY A 97 29.98 21.53 -7.89
N SER A 98 29.92 20.22 -8.15
CA SER A 98 28.63 19.52 -8.33
C SER A 98 27.87 19.53 -6.99
N LEU A 99 26.55 19.82 -7.02
CA LEU A 99 25.67 19.73 -5.84
C LEU A 99 25.72 18.35 -5.17
N GLN A 100 26.17 17.33 -5.89
CA GLN A 100 26.24 15.95 -5.42
C GLN A 100 27.64 15.56 -4.93
N THR A 101 28.56 16.50 -4.74
CA THR A 101 29.91 16.19 -4.23
C THR A 101 29.83 15.52 -2.87
N TYR A 102 30.48 14.36 -2.72
CA TYR A 102 30.46 13.60 -1.48
C TYR A 102 31.56 14.05 -0.51
N ILE A 103 31.16 14.50 0.68
CA ILE A 103 32.06 14.97 1.75
C ILE A 103 31.76 14.20 3.03
N VAL A 104 32.80 13.59 3.60
CA VAL A 104 32.75 12.91 4.89
C VAL A 104 33.37 13.80 5.96
N LEU A 105 32.66 13.99 7.06
CA LEU A 105 33.12 14.69 8.25
C LEU A 105 33.19 13.67 9.39
N ASN A 106 34.37 13.13 9.67
CA ASN A 106 34.55 12.06 10.66
C ASN A 106 35.23 12.62 11.91
N GLY A 107 34.43 13.29 12.74
CA GLY A 107 34.92 14.04 13.90
C GLY A 107 35.70 15.33 13.57
N GLY A 108 35.79 15.69 12.29
CA GLY A 108 36.52 16.87 11.83
C GLY A 108 35.74 18.18 11.97
N ASN A 109 36.45 19.29 11.77
CA ASN A 109 35.91 20.64 11.88
C ASN A 109 36.05 21.43 10.57
N ILE A 110 35.10 22.31 10.29
CA ILE A 110 35.25 23.35 9.26
C ILE A 110 35.10 24.73 9.91
N TYR A 111 36.11 25.58 9.74
CA TYR A 111 36.09 26.97 10.19
C TYR A 111 35.83 27.95 9.05
N ASN A 112 34.99 28.93 9.35
CA ASN A 112 34.46 29.95 8.43
C ASN A 112 33.88 29.36 7.12
N PRO A 113 33.07 28.28 7.17
CA PRO A 113 32.39 27.83 5.97
C PRO A 113 31.43 28.94 5.48
N GLY A 114 31.37 29.12 4.17
CA GLY A 114 30.37 29.92 3.48
C GLY A 114 29.38 28.98 2.81
N THR A 115 29.39 28.94 1.49
CA THR A 115 28.60 27.98 0.70
C THR A 115 29.32 26.64 0.60
N LEU A 116 28.63 25.56 0.99
CA LEU A 116 29.06 24.17 0.84
C LEU A 116 28.15 23.47 -0.18
N ASP A 117 28.70 23.25 -1.38
CA ASP A 117 28.05 22.52 -2.47
C ASP A 117 28.39 21.04 -2.39
N GLY A 118 27.53 20.27 -1.72
CA GLY A 118 27.73 18.82 -1.62
C GLY A 118 26.77 18.10 -0.68
N PHE A 119 26.81 16.76 -0.75
CA PHE A 119 26.23 15.86 0.22
C PHE A 119 27.23 15.62 1.36
N LEU A 120 26.94 16.18 2.52
CA LEU A 120 27.76 16.09 3.73
C LEU A 120 27.27 14.94 4.60
N GLN A 121 28.09 13.91 4.77
CA GLN A 121 27.86 12.85 5.75
C GLN A 121 28.79 13.03 6.93
N ALA A 122 28.22 13.10 8.12
CA ALA A 122 28.95 13.32 9.35
C ALA A 122 28.84 12.14 10.30
N GLU A 123 29.98 11.74 10.85
CA GLU A 123 30.12 10.75 11.91
C GLU A 123 30.93 11.36 13.07
N GLY A 124 30.67 10.93 14.29
CA GLY A 124 31.34 11.49 15.47
C GLY A 124 30.93 12.94 15.78
N ASN A 125 31.83 13.72 16.38
CA ASN A 125 31.55 15.10 16.79
C ASN A 125 32.12 16.08 15.78
N VAL A 126 31.25 16.69 14.98
CA VAL A 126 31.61 17.62 13.92
C VAL A 126 31.25 19.04 14.32
N LEU A 127 32.14 19.99 14.04
CA LEU A 127 31.90 21.42 14.27
C LEU A 127 32.07 22.22 12.98
N LEU A 128 30.98 22.87 12.56
CA LEU A 128 30.98 23.91 11.54
C LEU A 128 30.83 25.25 12.27
N THR A 129 31.87 26.09 12.27
CA THR A 129 31.85 27.34 13.06
C THR A 129 32.62 28.47 12.40
N GLY A 130 32.43 29.70 12.86
CA GLY A 130 33.21 30.84 12.42
C GLY A 130 32.35 32.04 12.05
N VAL A 131 33.00 33.09 11.56
CA VAL A 131 32.38 34.40 11.33
C VAL A 131 31.65 34.51 9.97
N ASN A 132 31.77 33.49 9.13
CA ASN A 132 31.00 33.38 7.89
C ASN A 132 29.58 32.86 8.18
N GLY A 133 28.63 33.16 7.30
CA GLY A 133 27.33 32.51 7.29
C GLY A 133 27.41 31.21 6.51
N LEU A 134 26.89 30.12 7.05
CA LEU A 134 26.86 28.81 6.38
C LEU A 134 25.68 28.77 5.40
N TYR A 135 25.87 28.13 4.24
CA TYR A 135 24.82 27.68 3.35
C TYR A 135 25.16 26.30 2.82
N VAL A 136 24.34 25.29 3.11
CA VAL A 136 24.40 23.94 2.56
C VAL A 136 23.37 23.84 1.43
N THR A 137 23.84 23.68 0.20
CA THR A 137 22.97 23.69 -0.99
C THR A 137 22.33 22.34 -1.31
N ASN A 138 22.64 21.30 -0.54
CA ASN A 138 22.07 19.95 -0.72
C ASN A 138 21.74 19.35 0.65
N TRP A 139 22.42 18.27 1.06
CA TRP A 139 22.00 17.44 2.19
C TRP A 139 23.12 17.31 3.21
N LEU A 140 22.83 17.68 4.46
CA LEU A 140 23.66 17.41 5.63
C LEU A 140 23.03 16.29 6.46
N GLN A 141 23.75 15.17 6.58
CA GLN A 141 23.30 13.97 7.28
C GLN A 141 24.27 13.65 8.43
N SER A 142 23.75 13.51 9.64
CA SER A 142 24.47 12.92 10.78
C SER A 142 24.12 11.44 10.87
N LEU A 143 25.12 10.53 10.82
CA LEU A 143 24.92 9.07 10.75
C LEU A 143 25.05 8.34 12.10
N ALA A 144 25.78 8.92 13.05
CA ALA A 144 25.99 8.41 14.41
C ALA A 144 26.88 9.39 15.19
N GLY A 145 26.36 10.58 15.52
CA GLY A 145 27.15 11.61 16.18
C GLY A 145 26.46 12.96 16.30
N VAL A 146 27.22 13.98 16.67
CA VAL A 146 26.70 15.35 16.86
C VAL A 146 27.36 16.26 15.83
N VAL A 147 26.56 16.81 14.92
CA VAL A 147 26.98 17.92 14.06
C VAL A 147 26.53 19.21 14.72
N THR A 148 27.46 20.15 14.94
CA THR A 148 27.13 21.48 15.47
C THR A 148 27.42 22.56 14.44
N ILE A 149 26.39 23.32 14.09
CA ILE A 149 26.44 24.48 13.21
C ILE A 149 26.38 25.75 14.07
N ASP A 150 27.54 26.27 14.44
CA ASP A 150 27.70 27.47 15.26
C ASP A 150 28.48 28.53 14.47
N THR A 151 27.88 28.98 13.38
CA THR A 151 28.37 30.03 12.48
C THR A 151 27.74 31.38 12.82
N LYS A 152 28.18 32.47 12.19
CA LYS A 152 27.59 33.81 12.41
C LYS A 152 26.11 33.86 12.03
N SER A 153 25.74 33.12 11.00
CA SER A 153 24.36 32.93 10.55
C SER A 153 24.23 31.60 9.81
N ILE A 154 23.00 31.14 9.66
CA ILE A 154 22.60 30.02 8.79
C ILE A 154 21.78 30.66 7.66
N ALA A 155 22.23 30.53 6.41
CA ALA A 155 21.66 31.23 5.28
C ALA A 155 20.29 30.68 4.90
N GLU A 156 20.01 29.42 5.25
CA GLU A 156 18.76 28.71 5.10
C GLU A 156 17.68 29.20 6.08
N MET A 157 17.99 30.18 6.94
CA MET A 157 17.04 30.73 7.91
C MET A 157 16.68 32.18 7.63
N THR A 158 15.37 32.47 7.63
CA THR A 158 14.82 33.83 7.64
C THR A 158 13.88 33.97 8.82
N GLY A 159 14.29 34.74 9.84
CA GLY A 159 13.54 34.81 11.10
C GLY A 159 13.47 33.44 11.77
N ASN A 160 12.25 32.93 11.96
CA ASN A 160 11.99 31.61 12.54
C ASN A 160 11.67 30.53 11.50
N THR A 161 11.85 30.83 10.21
CA THR A 161 11.57 29.88 9.12
C THR A 161 12.86 29.29 8.60
N LEU A 162 12.95 27.96 8.61
CA LEU A 162 13.93 27.22 7.81
C LEU A 162 13.35 27.11 6.40
N PHE A 163 13.97 27.82 5.45
CA PHE A 163 13.42 28.04 4.11
C PHE A 163 14.16 27.30 2.98
N ASP A 164 15.26 26.61 3.29
CA ASP A 164 16.01 25.78 2.33
C ASP A 164 16.81 24.65 3.03
N GLY A 165 17.34 23.72 2.25
CA GLY A 165 18.27 22.69 2.69
C GLY A 165 17.63 21.40 3.22
N ILE A 166 18.42 20.32 3.20
CA ILE A 166 18.03 19.00 3.69
C ILE A 166 18.89 18.62 4.90
N PHE A 167 18.25 18.35 6.03
CA PHE A 167 18.93 18.03 7.29
C PHE A 167 18.41 16.71 7.85
N GLU A 168 19.29 15.71 7.96
CA GLU A 168 18.92 14.39 8.46
C GLU A 168 19.76 13.97 9.66
N ALA A 169 19.11 13.81 10.81
CA ALA A 169 19.67 13.05 11.92
C ALA A 169 19.26 11.58 11.74
N LYS A 170 20.22 10.71 11.41
CA LYS A 170 20.01 9.30 11.10
C LYS A 170 20.84 8.39 11.99
N GLY A 171 20.22 7.35 12.53
CA GLY A 171 20.92 6.33 13.32
C GLY A 171 21.02 6.64 14.81
N PRO A 172 21.62 5.74 15.62
CA PRO A 172 21.59 5.81 17.07
C PRO A 172 22.28 7.07 17.63
N GLY A 173 21.50 7.94 18.26
CA GLY A 173 22.00 9.15 18.94
C GLY A 173 22.47 10.26 18.00
N ALA A 174 22.12 10.20 16.71
CA ALA A 174 22.48 11.25 15.77
C ALA A 174 21.76 12.56 16.09
N VAL A 175 22.51 13.66 16.10
CA VAL A 175 22.04 15.02 16.38
C VAL A 175 22.61 15.99 15.36
N ILE A 176 21.79 16.93 14.91
CA ILE A 176 22.23 18.16 14.23
C ILE A 176 21.80 19.34 15.10
N ASN A 177 22.76 20.12 15.56
CA ASN A 177 22.57 21.30 16.40
C ASN A 177 22.73 22.56 15.56
N PHE A 178 21.73 23.43 15.60
CA PHE A 178 21.75 24.76 15.00
C PHE A 178 22.00 25.84 16.05
N GLY A 179 22.93 26.75 15.73
CA GLY A 179 23.36 27.81 16.63
C GLY A 179 24.32 27.32 17.72
N GLY A 180 24.70 28.24 18.60
CA GLY A 180 25.58 27.94 19.71
C GLY A 180 26.22 29.16 20.37
N PRO A 181 26.97 28.92 21.47
CA PRO A 181 27.59 29.99 22.24
C PRO A 181 28.84 30.59 21.59
N ARG A 182 29.48 29.93 20.60
CA ARG A 182 30.73 30.45 20.01
C ARG A 182 30.48 31.69 19.17
N GLN A 183 29.42 31.69 18.36
CA GLN A 183 29.01 32.86 17.56
C GLN A 183 27.79 33.57 18.15
N ASN A 184 27.28 33.12 19.29
CA ASN A 184 26.06 33.61 19.95
C ASN A 184 24.83 33.55 19.02
N LEU A 185 24.79 32.55 18.13
CA LEU A 185 23.70 32.36 17.19
C LEU A 185 22.55 31.64 17.91
N ILE A 186 21.45 32.35 18.13
CA ILE A 186 20.20 31.79 18.65
C ILE A 186 19.35 31.31 17.48
N VAL A 187 18.77 30.12 17.63
CA VAL A 187 17.92 29.47 16.63
C VAL A 187 16.60 29.05 17.26
N ASN A 188 15.51 29.23 16.51
CA ASN A 188 14.15 28.89 16.91
C ASN A 188 13.28 28.73 15.64
N ILE A 189 13.34 27.54 15.07
CA ILE A 189 12.63 27.06 13.89
C ILE A 189 11.18 26.79 14.29
N GLN A 190 10.28 27.65 13.84
CA GLN A 190 8.84 27.51 14.04
C GLN A 190 8.13 27.02 12.77
N THR A 191 8.75 27.27 11.62
CA THR A 191 8.20 26.93 10.31
C THR A 191 9.28 26.26 9.46
N ILE A 192 8.91 25.18 8.78
CA ILE A 192 9.68 24.58 7.69
C ILE A 192 8.93 24.89 6.39
N GLU A 193 9.55 25.61 5.48
CA GLU A 193 8.97 25.99 4.18
C GLU A 193 10.06 25.84 3.12
N GLY A 194 9.74 25.46 1.88
CA GLY A 194 10.73 25.44 0.80
C GLY A 194 10.92 26.83 0.17
N PRO A 195 11.97 27.01 -0.64
CA PRO A 195 12.24 28.31 -1.27
C PRO A 195 11.14 28.68 -2.29
N PRO A 196 10.80 29.97 -2.46
CA PRO A 196 9.71 30.40 -3.36
C PRO A 196 10.04 30.33 -4.86
N LEU A 197 11.30 30.11 -5.26
CA LEU A 197 11.75 30.13 -6.65
C LEU A 197 12.01 28.73 -7.24
N ILE A 198 11.83 28.65 -8.56
CA ILE A 198 12.06 27.53 -9.50
C ILE A 198 13.49 27.76 -10.08
N PRO A 199 14.36 26.76 -10.33
CA PRO A 199 14.00 25.40 -10.77
C PRO A 199 13.71 24.39 -9.67
N GLU A 200 14.49 24.35 -8.60
CA GLU A 200 14.52 23.18 -7.72
C GLU A 200 14.90 23.62 -6.30
N GLY A 201 14.26 23.01 -5.30
CA GLY A 201 14.55 23.28 -3.89
C GLY A 201 13.36 22.87 -3.03
N TRP A 202 13.61 22.14 -1.97
CA TRP A 202 12.64 21.84 -0.94
C TRP A 202 13.40 21.87 0.38
N THR A 203 12.69 22.19 1.45
CA THR A 203 13.27 22.12 2.79
C THR A 203 12.78 20.85 3.43
N GLU A 204 13.71 20.05 3.94
CA GLU A 204 13.36 18.75 4.48
C GLU A 204 14.17 18.44 5.72
N VAL A 205 13.46 18.03 6.76
CA VAL A 205 14.05 17.70 8.05
C VAL A 205 13.68 16.27 8.40
N PHE A 206 14.69 15.45 8.69
CA PHE A 206 14.50 14.06 9.07
C PHE A 206 14.93 13.81 10.51
N LEU A 207 14.04 13.15 11.25
CA LEU A 207 14.36 12.43 12.48
C LEU A 207 14.28 10.93 12.18
N ASN A 208 15.40 10.34 11.76
CA ASN A 208 15.47 8.97 11.25
C ASN A 208 16.10 7.99 12.25
N GLY A 209 15.28 7.48 13.17
CA GLY A 209 15.68 6.55 14.21
C GLY A 209 15.15 6.95 15.59
N SER A 210 15.08 6.00 16.53
CA SER A 210 14.34 6.16 17.79
C SER A 210 14.83 7.28 18.73
N VAL A 211 16.09 7.69 18.62
CA VAL A 211 16.77 8.63 19.53
C VAL A 211 17.47 9.78 18.78
N THR A 212 16.99 10.13 17.59
CA THR A 212 17.53 11.23 16.79
C THR A 212 16.95 12.58 17.18
N SER A 213 17.71 13.66 16.97
CA SER A 213 17.27 15.01 17.32
C SER A 213 17.81 16.08 16.37
N ILE A 214 17.00 17.12 16.17
CA ILE A 214 17.45 18.42 15.69
C ILE A 214 17.40 19.35 16.91
N GLY A 215 18.57 19.86 17.30
CA GLY A 215 18.75 20.73 18.46
C GLY A 215 18.91 22.19 18.07
N GLU A 216 18.42 23.09 18.90
CA GLU A 216 18.37 24.53 18.64
C GLU A 216 18.90 25.30 19.85
N TRP A 217 19.93 26.13 19.62
CA TRP A 217 20.49 26.93 20.70
C TRP A 217 19.56 28.08 21.08
N ASN A 218 19.03 28.05 22.30
CA ASN A 218 18.10 29.08 22.80
C ASN A 218 18.79 30.25 23.54
N GLY A 219 20.13 30.30 23.52
CA GLY A 219 20.93 31.26 24.29
C GLY A 219 21.51 30.70 25.59
N SER A 220 21.00 29.56 26.09
CA SER A 220 21.44 28.92 27.33
C SER A 220 21.71 27.42 27.21
N GLY A 221 21.04 26.74 26.26
CA GLY A 221 21.18 25.32 25.99
C GLY A 221 20.54 24.96 24.65
N TYR A 222 20.81 23.74 24.18
CA TYR A 222 20.10 23.16 23.04
C TYR A 222 18.75 22.60 23.49
N VAL A 223 17.68 22.98 22.79
CA VAL A 223 16.34 22.40 22.92
C VAL A 223 15.98 21.65 21.64
N GLY A 224 15.13 20.63 21.74
CA GLY A 224 14.70 19.87 20.56
C GLY A 224 13.69 20.66 19.71
N LEU A 225 13.70 20.39 18.40
CA LEU A 225 12.71 20.91 17.44
C LEU A 225 11.25 20.65 17.87
N ASP A 226 11.03 19.57 18.64
CA ASP A 226 9.75 19.27 19.28
C ASP A 226 9.25 20.33 20.26
N THR A 227 10.07 21.32 20.64
CA THR A 227 9.66 22.43 21.50
C THR A 227 9.24 23.69 20.73
N THR A 228 9.59 23.79 19.46
CA THR A 228 9.54 25.05 18.68
C THR A 228 8.69 24.95 17.42
N LEU A 229 8.75 23.81 16.71
CA LEU A 229 8.08 23.63 15.42
C LEU A 229 6.55 23.69 15.57
N LYS A 230 5.92 24.42 14.65
CA LYS A 230 4.47 24.66 14.61
C LYS A 230 3.87 24.49 13.23
N GLU A 231 4.65 24.73 12.18
CA GLU A 231 4.13 24.84 10.82
C GLU A 231 5.04 24.16 9.79
N ILE A 232 4.43 23.45 8.86
CA ILE A 232 5.06 22.90 7.67
C ILE A 232 4.38 23.55 6.47
N GLY A 233 5.05 24.54 5.90
CA GLY A 233 4.61 25.33 4.76
C GLY A 233 4.87 24.66 3.42
N THR A 234 4.52 25.36 2.34
CA THR A 234 4.71 24.90 0.96
C THR A 234 6.14 24.45 0.69
N ARG A 235 6.33 23.29 0.06
CA ARG A 235 7.64 22.67 -0.25
C ARG A 235 8.50 22.38 1.00
N GLY A 236 7.89 22.42 2.19
CA GLY A 236 8.47 21.93 3.44
C GLY A 236 8.07 20.48 3.69
N THR A 237 9.01 19.66 4.13
CA THR A 237 8.75 18.28 4.56
C THR A 237 9.36 18.03 5.94
N PHE A 238 8.58 17.40 6.81
CA PHE A 238 9.08 16.86 8.07
C PHE A 238 8.89 15.35 8.11
N ASP A 239 10.00 14.61 8.18
CA ASP A 239 10.06 13.16 8.19
C ASP A 239 10.35 12.64 9.61
N ILE A 240 9.38 11.94 10.20
CA ILE A 240 9.53 11.25 11.48
C ILE A 240 9.62 9.75 11.21
N LEU A 241 10.83 9.21 11.17
CA LEU A 241 11.10 7.87 10.65
C LEU A 241 11.80 6.96 11.67
N GLY A 242 11.92 5.68 11.32
CA GLY A 242 12.69 4.71 12.10
C GLY A 242 12.15 4.48 13.52
N GLY A 243 10.82 4.58 13.71
CA GLY A 243 10.15 4.39 15.00
C GLY A 243 10.35 5.54 15.99
N ARG A 244 10.70 6.75 15.52
CA ARG A 244 10.87 7.94 16.38
C ARG A 244 9.54 8.37 17.02
N ASN A 245 9.58 8.70 18.32
CA ASN A 245 8.43 9.29 19.04
C ASN A 245 8.39 10.83 18.95
N TYR A 246 7.37 11.37 18.30
CA TYR A 246 7.04 12.79 18.13
C TYR A 246 6.28 13.47 19.28
N THR A 247 6.81 13.97 20.39
CA THR A 247 5.96 14.62 21.43
C THR A 247 6.16 16.13 21.52
N THR A 248 5.11 16.93 21.31
CA THR A 248 5.18 18.40 21.40
C THR A 248 3.93 19.00 22.05
N ALA A 249 4.09 20.13 22.73
CA ALA A 249 2.97 20.93 23.23
C ALA A 249 2.34 21.83 22.14
N ASN A 250 2.95 21.91 20.96
CA ASN A 250 2.44 22.70 19.84
C ASN A 250 1.43 21.92 19.03
N THR A 251 0.49 22.64 18.41
CA THR A 251 -0.25 22.11 17.26
C THR A 251 0.65 22.19 16.04
N LEU A 252 0.70 21.12 15.25
CA LEU A 252 1.36 21.13 13.94
C LEU A 252 0.34 21.48 12.86
N THR A 253 0.56 22.58 12.17
CA THR A 253 -0.19 22.97 10.97
C THR A 253 0.58 22.53 9.74
N ILE A 254 -0.08 21.83 8.81
CA ILE A 254 0.50 21.40 7.55
C ILE A 254 -0.27 22.12 6.44
N ASP A 255 0.33 23.18 5.90
CA ASP A 255 -0.29 24.03 4.89
C ASP A 255 -0.18 23.43 3.50
N VAL A 256 -0.86 24.05 2.53
CA VAL A 256 -0.86 23.62 1.13
C VAL A 256 0.56 23.42 0.60
N GLY A 257 0.84 22.21 0.11
CA GLY A 257 2.15 21.84 -0.41
C GLY A 257 3.21 21.52 0.66
N GLY A 258 2.86 21.58 1.95
CA GLY A 258 3.65 21.04 3.05
C GLY A 258 3.31 19.58 3.34
N MET A 259 4.27 18.84 3.91
CA MET A 259 4.12 17.41 4.18
C MET A 259 4.69 16.99 5.53
N LEU A 260 3.91 16.19 6.27
CA LEU A 260 4.38 15.39 7.41
C LEU A 260 4.40 13.91 7.00
N ASN A 261 5.58 13.29 7.01
CA ASN A 261 5.76 11.88 6.61
C ASN A 261 6.13 11.01 7.82
N LEU A 262 5.44 9.89 7.99
CA LEU A 262 5.49 9.05 9.19
C LEU A 262 5.96 7.63 8.89
N GLN A 263 7.03 7.23 9.56
CA GLN A 263 7.38 5.84 9.85
C GLN A 263 7.72 5.77 11.33
N ALA A 264 6.81 6.33 12.13
CA ALA A 264 7.05 6.78 13.49
C ALA A 264 6.62 5.73 14.51
N GLY A 265 7.03 5.94 15.76
CA GLY A 265 6.44 5.24 16.91
C GLY A 265 5.12 5.91 17.28
N VAL A 266 5.18 6.85 18.23
CA VAL A 266 4.04 7.66 18.68
C VAL A 266 4.28 9.14 18.39
N VAL A 267 3.35 9.77 17.68
CA VAL A 267 3.31 11.21 17.39
C VAL A 267 2.18 11.84 18.22
N ALA A 268 2.55 12.58 19.25
CA ALA A 268 1.67 13.21 20.24
C ALA A 268 1.88 14.74 20.31
N PRO A 269 1.50 15.50 19.27
CA PRO A 269 1.37 16.96 19.35
C PRO A 269 0.10 17.36 20.12
N ALA A 270 -0.08 18.64 20.42
CA ALA A 270 -1.35 19.14 20.96
C ALA A 270 -2.52 18.98 19.97
N GLY A 271 -2.20 18.91 18.68
CA GLY A 271 -3.13 18.62 17.59
C GLY A 271 -2.39 18.60 16.25
N ILE A 272 -3.00 17.98 15.25
CA ILE A 272 -2.57 18.06 13.85
C ILE A 272 -3.66 18.78 13.06
N ASN A 273 -3.30 19.86 12.37
CA ASN A 273 -4.18 20.63 11.50
C ASN A 273 -3.66 20.54 10.07
N ILE A 274 -4.24 19.65 9.26
CA ILE A 274 -3.92 19.48 7.85
C ILE A 274 -4.68 20.57 7.09
N ASN A 275 -4.06 21.73 6.91
CA ASN A 275 -4.64 22.90 6.27
C ASN A 275 -4.38 22.90 4.75
N GLY A 276 -4.85 21.86 4.07
CA GLY A 276 -4.64 21.64 2.64
C GLY A 276 -3.29 21.02 2.28
N GLY A 277 -2.44 20.71 3.27
CA GLY A 277 -1.22 19.92 3.09
C GLY A 277 -1.46 18.41 3.14
N VAL A 278 -0.37 17.67 3.37
CA VAL A 278 -0.38 16.19 3.37
C VAL A 278 0.18 15.64 4.67
N VAL A 279 -0.52 14.67 5.27
CA VAL A 279 0.05 13.77 6.28
C VAL A 279 0.01 12.36 5.73
N GLN A 280 1.12 11.63 5.75
CA GLN A 280 1.16 10.27 5.21
C GLN A 280 2.04 9.32 6.04
N GLY A 281 1.81 8.02 5.87
CA GLY A 281 2.68 6.97 6.40
C GLY A 281 2.00 6.02 7.37
N PHE A 282 2.77 5.53 8.35
CA PHE A 282 2.30 4.63 9.41
C PHE A 282 2.87 5.02 10.77
N GLY A 283 2.25 4.52 11.83
CA GLY A 283 2.56 4.84 13.23
C GLY A 283 1.30 5.23 14.02
N GLU A 284 1.49 5.67 15.26
CA GLU A 284 0.39 6.13 16.11
C GLU A 284 0.36 7.67 16.18
N ILE A 285 -0.80 8.26 15.92
CA ILE A 285 -1.10 9.67 16.16
C ILE A 285 -1.96 9.76 17.43
N ASN A 286 -1.33 10.19 18.52
CA ASN A 286 -1.98 10.42 19.80
C ASN A 286 -2.33 11.92 19.96
N ALA A 287 -3.18 12.40 19.06
CA ALA A 287 -3.64 13.78 19.02
C ALA A 287 -4.94 13.91 18.22
N PRO A 288 -5.77 14.94 18.47
CA PRO A 288 -6.87 15.27 17.55
C PRO A 288 -6.32 15.71 16.19
N VAL A 289 -6.99 15.27 15.12
CA VAL A 289 -6.64 15.59 13.73
C VAL A 289 -7.79 16.37 13.10
N VAL A 290 -7.50 17.58 12.63
CA VAL A 290 -8.38 18.35 11.75
C VAL A 290 -7.82 18.22 10.33
N ASN A 291 -8.45 17.37 9.53
CA ASN A 291 -8.07 17.10 8.16
C ASN A 291 -8.88 17.96 7.19
N ASN A 292 -8.27 19.02 6.63
CA ASN A 292 -8.80 19.80 5.51
C ASN A 292 -7.88 19.70 4.27
N GLY A 293 -7.00 18.69 4.23
CA GLY A 293 -6.13 18.36 3.11
C GLY A 293 -6.19 16.87 2.82
N ASP A 294 -5.03 16.23 2.74
CA ASP A 294 -4.93 14.78 2.50
C ASP A 294 -4.27 14.07 3.68
N LEU A 295 -4.88 12.99 4.13
CA LEU A 295 -4.36 12.07 5.14
C LEU A 295 -4.23 10.66 4.51
N MET A 296 -3.02 10.10 4.51
CA MET A 296 -2.73 8.84 3.83
C MET A 296 -2.23 7.76 4.79
N ALA A 297 -2.95 6.65 4.90
CA ALA A 297 -2.40 5.43 5.49
C ALA A 297 -1.51 4.73 4.45
N LEU A 298 -0.22 4.58 4.72
CA LEU A 298 0.76 4.09 3.76
C LEU A 298 1.73 3.11 4.41
N GLY A 299 1.81 1.88 3.88
CA GLY A 299 2.91 0.94 4.16
C GLY A 299 2.88 0.31 5.56
N GLY A 300 1.77 0.37 6.27
CA GLY A 300 1.61 -0.18 7.62
C GLY A 300 0.28 0.18 8.28
N ASN A 301 0.24 0.10 9.62
CA ASN A 301 -0.89 0.59 10.42
C ASN A 301 -0.69 2.06 10.77
N LEU A 302 -1.62 2.91 10.34
CA LEU A 302 -1.79 4.27 10.84
C LEU A 302 -2.94 4.28 11.85
N HIS A 303 -2.63 4.47 13.12
CA HIS A 303 -3.62 4.52 14.20
C HIS A 303 -3.79 5.96 14.70
N ILE A 304 -5.02 6.48 14.62
CA ILE A 304 -5.40 7.82 15.10
C ILE A 304 -6.28 7.67 16.35
N ILE A 305 -5.68 7.93 17.51
CA ILE A 305 -6.36 7.83 18.81
C ILE A 305 -7.33 9.00 19.01
N GLY A 306 -6.93 10.20 18.58
CA GLY A 306 -7.76 11.40 18.71
C GLY A 306 -8.93 11.43 17.73
N ALA A 307 -9.80 12.43 17.89
CA ALA A 307 -10.89 12.65 16.94
C ALA A 307 -10.33 13.09 15.58
N LEU A 308 -10.80 12.44 14.51
CA LEU A 308 -10.53 12.81 13.12
C LEU A 308 -11.71 13.62 12.57
N THR A 309 -11.47 14.88 12.22
CA THR A 309 -12.51 15.84 11.79
C THR A 309 -12.04 16.62 10.56
N GLY A 310 -12.87 17.55 10.06
CA GLY A 310 -12.56 18.37 8.89
C GLY A 310 -13.26 17.88 7.62
N VAL A 311 -12.88 18.43 6.46
CA VAL A 311 -13.50 18.16 5.15
C VAL A 311 -12.56 17.49 4.13
N GLY A 312 -11.31 17.25 4.53
CA GLY A 312 -10.27 16.63 3.71
C GLY A 312 -10.50 15.15 3.47
N LEU A 313 -9.69 14.58 2.59
CA LEU A 313 -9.75 13.17 2.22
C LEU A 313 -8.84 12.34 3.11
N VAL A 314 -9.29 11.12 3.40
CA VAL A 314 -8.45 10.06 3.93
C VAL A 314 -8.32 9.01 2.85
N GLN A 315 -7.11 8.63 2.47
CA GLN A 315 -6.88 7.63 1.44
C GLN A 315 -5.76 6.66 1.85
N PHE A 316 -5.49 5.68 1.00
CA PHE A 316 -4.58 4.58 1.29
C PHE A 316 -3.57 4.40 0.16
N ASP A 317 -2.41 3.84 0.51
CA ASP A 317 -1.37 3.30 -0.35
C ASP A 317 -0.65 4.25 -1.30
N LEU A 318 -1.18 5.42 -1.61
CA LEU A 318 -0.49 6.39 -2.45
C LEU A 318 0.56 7.14 -1.63
N ASP A 319 1.83 6.95 -1.98
CA ASP A 319 2.92 7.77 -1.48
C ASP A 319 2.98 9.09 -2.26
N HIS A 320 2.62 10.21 -1.62
CA HIS A 320 2.69 11.55 -2.21
C HIS A 320 4.13 12.02 -2.45
N LYS A 321 5.10 11.46 -1.75
CA LYS A 321 6.52 11.80 -1.91
C LYS A 321 7.09 11.20 -3.19
N THR A 322 6.67 9.98 -3.56
CA THR A 322 7.18 9.26 -4.74
C THR A 322 6.19 9.17 -5.90
N GLY A 323 4.91 9.43 -5.66
CA GLY A 323 3.82 9.25 -6.62
C GLY A 323 3.48 7.79 -6.91
N VAL A 324 3.92 6.86 -6.05
CA VAL A 324 3.78 5.40 -6.24
C VAL A 324 2.72 4.85 -5.30
N THR A 325 1.85 3.98 -5.84
CA THR A 325 0.89 3.23 -5.04
C THR A 325 1.52 1.95 -4.50
N SER A 326 1.41 1.73 -3.19
CA SER A 326 1.80 0.49 -2.54
C SER A 326 0.94 -0.67 -3.07
N PRO A 327 1.55 -1.82 -3.42
CA PRO A 327 0.78 -3.01 -3.80
C PRO A 327 0.21 -3.76 -2.58
N THR A 328 0.69 -3.44 -1.37
CA THR A 328 0.20 -4.01 -0.12
C THR A 328 -0.76 -3.01 0.51
N GLY A 329 -1.99 -3.45 0.80
CA GLY A 329 -2.99 -2.60 1.43
C GLY A 329 -2.58 -2.16 2.82
N SER A 330 -3.02 -0.96 3.18
CA SER A 330 -2.67 -0.33 4.45
C SER A 330 -3.81 -0.48 5.47
N ILE A 331 -3.47 -0.34 6.75
CA ILE A 331 -4.46 -0.37 7.84
C ILE A 331 -4.62 1.05 8.35
N LEU A 332 -5.87 1.51 8.46
CA LEU A 332 -6.21 2.74 9.15
C LEU A 332 -7.08 2.38 10.35
N GLU A 333 -6.61 2.70 11.55
CA GLU A 333 -7.34 2.52 12.80
C GLU A 333 -7.77 3.88 13.34
N VAL A 334 -9.08 4.05 13.59
CA VAL A 334 -9.67 5.32 14.01
C VAL A 334 -10.64 5.13 15.17
N ASN A 335 -10.67 6.13 16.07
CA ASN A 335 -11.61 6.15 17.19
C ASN A 335 -12.92 6.88 16.86
N ALA A 336 -12.88 8.22 16.76
CA ALA A 336 -14.04 9.04 16.44
C ALA A 336 -13.81 9.80 15.14
N VAL A 337 -14.79 9.74 14.22
CA VAL A 337 -14.69 10.37 12.89
C VAL A 337 -15.86 11.32 12.68
N GLY A 338 -15.56 12.56 12.29
CA GLY A 338 -16.53 13.62 12.06
C GLY A 338 -17.33 13.45 10.75
N PRO A 339 -18.52 14.08 10.65
CA PRO A 339 -19.47 13.82 9.57
C PRO A 339 -19.07 14.30 8.17
N SER A 340 -18.03 15.13 8.06
CA SER A 340 -17.56 15.66 6.78
C SER A 340 -16.27 14.98 6.29
N GLN A 341 -15.77 13.99 7.03
CA GLN A 341 -14.64 13.18 6.58
C GLN A 341 -15.09 12.14 5.56
N SER A 342 -14.28 11.95 4.54
CA SER A 342 -14.44 10.90 3.53
C SER A 342 -13.23 9.98 3.56
N ILE A 343 -13.46 8.68 3.67
CA ILE A 343 -12.44 7.64 3.68
C ILE A 343 -12.53 6.89 2.36
N LEU A 344 -11.49 6.99 1.53
CA LEU A 344 -11.42 6.41 0.20
C LEU A 344 -10.46 5.22 0.17
N MET A 345 -11.03 4.02 0.05
CA MET A 345 -10.32 2.76 0.01
C MET A 345 -10.18 2.25 -1.43
N ASN A 346 -9.28 1.31 -1.69
CA ASN A 346 -8.82 0.97 -3.03
C ASN A 346 -8.94 -0.51 -3.42
N GLY A 347 -9.49 -1.38 -2.57
CA GLY A 347 -9.78 -2.79 -2.84
C GLY A 347 -8.84 -3.79 -2.17
N ASN A 348 -7.94 -3.36 -1.29
CA ASN A 348 -7.10 -4.23 -0.47
C ASN A 348 -6.88 -3.66 0.95
N ASP A 349 -7.65 -2.64 1.35
CA ASP A 349 -7.41 -1.86 2.56
C ASP A 349 -8.22 -2.38 3.76
N ILE A 350 -7.74 -2.08 4.98
CA ILE A 350 -8.48 -2.37 6.22
C ILE A 350 -8.75 -1.07 6.98
N LEU A 351 -10.03 -0.76 7.19
CA LEU A 351 -10.48 0.29 8.09
C LEU A 351 -10.93 -0.33 9.41
N VAL A 352 -10.22 -0.01 10.50
CA VAL A 352 -10.56 -0.44 11.86
C VAL A 352 -11.26 0.70 12.60
N LEU A 353 -12.45 0.41 13.13
CA LEU A 353 -13.29 1.34 13.88
C LEU A 353 -13.31 0.94 15.35
N ASP A 354 -12.51 1.59 16.19
CA ASP A 354 -12.48 1.30 17.63
C ASP A 354 -13.81 1.60 18.32
N THR A 355 -14.48 2.67 17.89
CA THR A 355 -15.78 3.08 18.39
C THR A 355 -16.75 3.27 17.21
N PRO A 356 -17.35 2.20 16.66
CA PRO A 356 -18.22 2.31 15.47
C PRO A 356 -19.37 3.32 15.64
N GLY A 357 -19.91 3.47 16.85
CA GLY A 357 -20.96 4.46 17.14
C GLY A 357 -20.50 5.92 17.12
N ALA A 358 -19.20 6.19 17.14
CA ALA A 358 -18.61 7.53 17.01
C ALA A 358 -18.16 7.84 15.58
N PHE A 359 -18.29 6.89 14.66
CA PHE A 359 -18.01 7.08 13.25
C PHE A 359 -19.20 7.78 12.56
N GLN A 360 -19.00 9.02 12.11
CA GLN A 360 -20.02 9.79 11.39
C GLN A 360 -19.63 10.11 9.95
N GLY A 361 -18.40 9.77 9.54
CA GLY A 361 -17.89 10.01 8.19
C GLY A 361 -18.54 9.14 7.12
N VAL A 362 -18.06 9.27 5.88
CA VAL A 362 -18.50 8.47 4.73
C VAL A 362 -17.37 7.57 4.25
N ILE A 363 -17.68 6.30 4.03
CA ILE A 363 -16.72 5.30 3.53
C ILE A 363 -16.98 5.07 2.04
N HIS A 364 -15.93 5.16 1.23
CA HIS A 364 -15.90 4.81 -0.18
C HIS A 364 -15.08 3.52 -0.32
N ALA A 365 -15.72 2.39 -0.05
CA ALA A 365 -15.12 1.07 -0.16
C ALA A 365 -15.24 0.52 -1.58
N LYS A 366 -14.43 -0.49 -1.87
CA LYS A 366 -14.46 -1.31 -3.09
C LYS A 366 -14.40 -2.79 -2.73
N ALA A 367 -14.75 -3.63 -3.69
CA ALA A 367 -14.49 -5.06 -3.60
C ALA A 367 -13.03 -5.34 -3.21
N GLY A 368 -12.85 -6.17 -2.18
CA GLY A 368 -11.57 -6.54 -1.57
C GLY A 368 -11.22 -5.76 -0.30
N ASP A 369 -11.90 -4.64 -0.02
CA ASP A 369 -11.71 -3.89 1.23
C ASP A 369 -12.37 -4.59 2.43
N GLN A 370 -11.87 -4.25 3.62
CA GLN A 370 -12.40 -4.75 4.90
C GLN A 370 -12.70 -3.62 5.88
N ILE A 371 -13.80 -3.76 6.62
CA ILE A 371 -14.16 -2.88 7.74
C ILE A 371 -14.21 -3.72 9.01
N ASP A 372 -13.29 -3.48 9.94
CA ASP A 372 -13.30 -4.09 11.28
C ASP A 372 -14.05 -3.18 12.25
N LEU A 373 -15.08 -3.70 12.90
CA LEU A 373 -15.93 -2.97 13.84
C LEU A 373 -15.36 -2.91 15.27
N GLY A 374 -14.08 -3.23 15.44
CA GLY A 374 -13.37 -3.10 16.70
C GLY A 374 -13.85 -4.09 17.77
N SER A 375 -13.17 -4.08 18.90
CA SER A 375 -13.49 -5.00 19.99
C SER A 375 -14.80 -4.62 20.70
N GLY A 376 -15.67 -5.60 20.96
CA GLY A 376 -16.94 -5.42 21.67
C GLY A 376 -18.14 -5.11 20.78
N PHE A 377 -17.95 -4.88 19.47
CA PHE A 377 -19.05 -4.76 18.52
C PHE A 377 -19.37 -6.10 17.86
N THR A 378 -20.65 -6.48 17.88
CA THR A 378 -21.11 -7.75 17.28
C THR A 378 -22.22 -7.49 16.27
N ALA A 379 -21.94 -7.82 15.01
CA ALA A 379 -22.96 -7.94 13.96
C ALA A 379 -22.97 -9.38 13.43
N THR A 380 -24.14 -9.89 13.10
CA THR A 380 -24.33 -11.19 12.44
C THR A 380 -24.62 -11.06 10.95
N SER A 381 -24.99 -9.86 10.49
CA SER A 381 -25.19 -9.55 9.07
C SER A 381 -25.04 -8.05 8.82
N ALA A 382 -24.72 -7.70 7.58
CA ALA A 382 -24.65 -6.32 7.08
C ALA A 382 -25.48 -6.22 5.80
N THR A 383 -26.29 -5.18 5.66
CA THR A 383 -27.15 -5.01 4.47
C THR A 383 -27.21 -3.56 4.06
N LEU A 384 -26.87 -3.28 2.80
CA LEU A 384 -26.93 -1.95 2.25
C LEU A 384 -28.39 -1.53 1.98
N SER A 385 -28.80 -0.39 2.54
CA SER A 385 -30.10 0.23 2.31
C SER A 385 -29.90 1.68 1.89
N GLY A 386 -30.05 1.95 0.59
CA GLY A 386 -29.61 3.21 0.00
C GLY A 386 -28.10 3.38 0.19
N ASN A 387 -27.69 4.42 0.89
CA ASN A 387 -26.28 4.75 1.15
C ASN A 387 -25.86 4.40 2.60
N VAL A 388 -26.62 3.57 3.30
CA VAL A 388 -26.31 3.16 4.68
C VAL A 388 -26.18 1.66 4.75
N LEU A 389 -25.01 1.18 5.15
CA LEU A 389 -24.79 -0.22 5.49
C LEU A 389 -25.35 -0.46 6.89
N LEU A 390 -26.51 -1.11 6.96
CA LEU A 390 -27.18 -1.46 8.21
C LEU A 390 -26.51 -2.69 8.81
N LEU A 391 -25.95 -2.52 10.01
CA LEU A 391 -25.33 -3.58 10.78
C LEU A 391 -26.39 -4.22 11.68
N GLN A 392 -26.56 -5.53 11.59
CA GLN A 392 -27.63 -6.22 12.30
C GLN A 392 -27.09 -7.34 13.17
N ASN A 393 -27.75 -7.58 14.30
CA ASN A 393 -27.49 -8.72 15.17
C ASN A 393 -28.83 -9.41 15.49
N GLY A 394 -28.99 -10.66 15.05
CA GLY A 394 -30.25 -11.40 15.20
C GLY A 394 -31.45 -10.70 14.52
N GLY A 395 -31.19 -10.01 13.40
CA GLY A 395 -32.20 -9.26 12.64
C GLY A 395 -32.59 -7.88 13.20
N GLN A 396 -31.93 -7.41 14.25
CA GLN A 396 -32.10 -6.05 14.78
C GLN A 396 -30.93 -5.16 14.37
N THR A 397 -31.21 -3.94 13.91
CA THR A 397 -30.16 -2.96 13.59
C THR A 397 -29.44 -2.51 14.85
N VAL A 398 -28.12 -2.75 14.91
CA VAL A 398 -27.23 -2.35 16.02
C VAL A 398 -26.31 -1.19 15.65
N GLY A 399 -26.22 -0.84 14.37
CA GLY A 399 -25.44 0.29 13.88
C GLY A 399 -25.69 0.57 12.40
N GLY A 400 -25.09 1.63 11.89
CA GLY A 400 -25.13 1.98 10.49
C GLY A 400 -23.88 2.74 10.08
N LEU A 401 -23.32 2.40 8.93
CA LEU A 401 -22.18 3.10 8.34
C LEU A 401 -22.63 3.77 7.05
N ALA A 402 -22.30 5.05 6.87
CA ALA A 402 -22.58 5.74 5.62
C ALA A 402 -21.57 5.29 4.56
N LEU A 403 -22.07 4.75 3.45
CA LEU A 403 -21.27 4.37 2.30
C LEU A 403 -21.57 5.30 1.12
N ALA A 404 -20.56 5.55 0.30
CA ALA A 404 -20.70 6.19 -0.99
C ALA A 404 -19.92 5.41 -2.05
N GLY A 405 -20.49 5.27 -3.24
CA GLY A 405 -19.95 4.41 -4.29
C GLY A 405 -21.06 3.68 -5.04
N ASP A 406 -20.67 2.94 -6.08
CA ASP A 406 -21.54 1.99 -6.75
C ASP A 406 -21.21 0.59 -6.22
N TYR A 407 -22.16 0.03 -5.48
CA TYR A 407 -22.06 -1.32 -4.89
C TYR A 407 -23.00 -2.29 -5.60
N THR A 408 -23.41 -1.98 -6.83
CA THR A 408 -24.33 -2.84 -7.59
C THR A 408 -23.71 -4.21 -7.80
N GLY A 409 -24.34 -5.23 -7.23
CA GLY A 409 -23.86 -6.62 -7.33
C GLY A 409 -22.82 -7.00 -6.29
N ASP A 410 -22.32 -6.07 -5.48
CA ASP A 410 -21.40 -6.39 -4.38
C ASP A 410 -22.14 -7.05 -3.21
N SER A 411 -21.41 -7.79 -2.39
CA SER A 411 -21.90 -8.35 -1.13
C SER A 411 -21.11 -7.82 0.08
N PHE A 412 -21.76 -7.77 1.24
CA PHE A 412 -21.17 -7.34 2.50
C PHE A 412 -21.15 -8.52 3.47
N ALA A 413 -20.17 -9.40 3.31
CA ALA A 413 -20.06 -10.62 4.10
C ALA A 413 -19.56 -10.31 5.51
N VAL A 414 -20.15 -10.94 6.52
CA VAL A 414 -19.79 -10.73 7.93
C VAL A 414 -19.02 -11.91 8.46
N THR A 415 -17.82 -11.65 8.97
CA THR A 415 -16.95 -12.63 9.62
C THR A 415 -16.81 -12.31 11.11
N SER A 416 -17.07 -13.29 11.98
CA SER A 416 -16.84 -13.13 13.41
C SER A 416 -15.34 -13.20 13.72
N LEU A 417 -14.81 -12.17 14.39
CA LEU A 417 -13.45 -12.16 14.91
C LEU A 417 -13.44 -12.46 16.41
N THR A 418 -12.28 -12.78 16.96
CA THR A 418 -12.14 -12.94 18.42
C THR A 418 -12.35 -11.59 19.09
N GLY A 419 -13.55 -11.38 19.65
CA GLY A 419 -13.91 -10.15 20.34
C GLY A 419 -14.44 -9.03 19.45
N GLY A 420 -14.67 -9.25 18.14
CA GLY A 420 -15.15 -8.21 17.21
C GLY A 420 -15.83 -8.77 15.98
N THR A 421 -16.09 -7.93 14.99
CA THR A 421 -16.76 -8.30 13.73
C THR A 421 -16.07 -7.63 12.55
N GLN A 422 -15.76 -8.39 11.50
CA GLN A 422 -15.25 -7.86 10.24
C GLN A 422 -16.32 -7.93 9.16
N ILE A 423 -16.40 -6.90 8.34
CA ILE A 423 -17.19 -6.84 7.12
C ILE A 423 -16.22 -6.93 5.95
N ASN A 424 -16.41 -7.91 5.08
CA ASN A 424 -15.70 -8.04 3.82
C ASN A 424 -16.59 -7.49 2.71
N ILE A 425 -16.07 -6.54 1.94
CA ILE A 425 -16.72 -6.05 0.74
C ILE A 425 -16.28 -6.97 -0.39
N GLU A 426 -17.20 -7.78 -0.91
CA GLU A 426 -16.91 -8.75 -1.97
C GLU A 426 -17.54 -8.26 -3.28
N GLY A 427 -16.78 -8.35 -4.37
CA GLY A 427 -17.29 -8.00 -5.69
C GLY A 427 -18.38 -8.97 -6.18
N PRO A 428 -18.94 -8.72 -7.37
CA PRO A 428 -19.89 -9.63 -7.97
C PRO A 428 -19.22 -10.97 -8.31
N ASN A 429 -19.84 -12.05 -7.85
CA ASN A 429 -19.39 -13.44 -8.03
C ASN A 429 -20.07 -14.13 -9.22
N PHE A 430 -21.17 -13.55 -9.72
CA PHE A 430 -22.01 -14.13 -10.76
C PHE A 430 -22.46 -13.05 -11.76
N SER A 431 -22.33 -13.33 -13.05
CA SER A 431 -23.00 -12.59 -14.12
C SER A 431 -24.23 -13.39 -14.56
N VAL A 432 -25.36 -12.70 -14.76
CA VAL A 432 -26.64 -13.34 -15.07
C VAL A 432 -27.32 -12.62 -16.22
N VAL A 433 -27.72 -13.37 -17.24
CA VAL A 433 -28.62 -12.92 -18.31
C VAL A 433 -29.89 -13.75 -18.24
N ASN A 434 -31.01 -13.10 -17.93
CA ASN A 434 -32.33 -13.70 -18.09
C ASN A 434 -32.68 -13.63 -19.58
N THR A 435 -32.50 -14.75 -20.29
CA THR A 435 -32.71 -14.84 -21.73
C THR A 435 -34.19 -14.83 -22.14
N THR A 436 -35.10 -15.12 -21.21
CA THR A 436 -36.56 -14.97 -21.45
C THR A 436 -36.95 -13.50 -21.59
N THR A 437 -36.41 -12.64 -20.72
CA THR A 437 -36.77 -11.21 -20.67
C THR A 437 -35.76 -10.29 -21.35
N GLY A 438 -34.54 -10.78 -21.60
CA GLY A 438 -33.40 -9.99 -22.08
C GLY A 438 -32.71 -9.17 -20.99
N ALA A 439 -33.08 -9.33 -19.72
CA ALA A 439 -32.49 -8.59 -18.61
C ALA A 439 -31.09 -9.13 -18.27
N THR A 440 -30.14 -8.23 -18.00
CA THR A 440 -28.77 -8.54 -17.57
C THR A 440 -28.54 -8.05 -16.14
N GLY A 441 -27.75 -8.78 -15.36
CA GLY A 441 -27.41 -8.41 -13.98
C GLY A 441 -26.11 -9.05 -13.51
N ILE A 442 -25.64 -8.57 -12.37
CA ILE A 442 -24.50 -9.13 -11.62
C ILE A 442 -24.92 -9.34 -10.16
N SER A 443 -24.32 -10.31 -9.49
CA SER A 443 -24.65 -10.67 -8.11
C SER A 443 -23.44 -11.23 -7.38
N GLY A 444 -23.24 -10.85 -6.12
CA GLY A 444 -22.27 -11.45 -5.20
C GLY A 444 -22.72 -12.81 -4.67
N GLY A 445 -23.99 -13.19 -4.86
CA GLY A 445 -24.59 -14.36 -4.21
C GLY A 445 -24.67 -14.22 -2.70
N LEU A 446 -24.76 -15.35 -2.01
CA LEU A 446 -24.70 -15.45 -0.55
C LEU A 446 -23.54 -16.37 -0.14
N PRO A 447 -23.04 -16.29 1.10
CA PRO A 447 -22.18 -17.33 1.64
C PRO A 447 -22.91 -18.68 1.65
N TYR A 448 -22.26 -19.73 1.16
CA TYR A 448 -22.84 -21.07 1.17
C TYR A 448 -23.05 -21.56 2.60
N SER A 449 -24.28 -21.99 2.91
CA SER A 449 -24.67 -22.46 4.26
C SER A 449 -25.13 -23.92 4.29
N GLY A 450 -25.07 -24.60 3.14
CA GLY A 450 -25.54 -25.97 2.98
C GLY A 450 -24.55 -27.05 3.46
N PRO A 451 -24.88 -28.33 3.25
CA PRO A 451 -24.12 -29.46 3.80
C PRO A 451 -22.86 -29.82 3.01
N VAL A 452 -22.65 -29.28 1.81
CA VAL A 452 -21.51 -29.64 0.96
C VAL A 452 -20.27 -28.86 1.41
N ALA A 453 -19.32 -29.58 2.00
CA ALA A 453 -18.06 -28.98 2.43
C ALA A 453 -17.26 -28.43 1.24
N GLY A 454 -16.53 -27.34 1.46
CA GLY A 454 -15.65 -26.73 0.45
C GLY A 454 -16.32 -25.65 -0.40
N LEU A 455 -17.65 -25.62 -0.49
CA LEU A 455 -18.37 -24.52 -1.15
C LEU A 455 -18.33 -23.25 -0.30
N GLN A 456 -18.18 -22.11 -0.96
CA GLN A 456 -18.00 -20.81 -0.33
C GLN A 456 -19.14 -19.85 -0.67
N HIS A 457 -19.65 -19.92 -1.91
CA HIS A 457 -20.67 -19.01 -2.42
C HIS A 457 -21.88 -19.77 -2.96
N GLU A 458 -23.07 -19.19 -2.85
CA GLU A 458 -24.30 -19.70 -3.43
C GLU A 458 -25.08 -18.65 -4.23
N TYR A 459 -25.61 -19.07 -5.37
CA TYR A 459 -26.58 -18.34 -6.17
C TYR A 459 -27.82 -19.21 -6.39
N ILE A 460 -28.95 -18.84 -5.78
CA ILE A 460 -30.20 -19.58 -5.90
C ILE A 460 -31.27 -18.68 -6.51
N ASN A 461 -31.73 -19.02 -7.71
CA ASN A 461 -32.79 -18.31 -8.42
C ASN A 461 -33.75 -19.30 -9.10
N ILE A 462 -34.71 -19.78 -8.33
CA ILE A 462 -35.71 -20.76 -8.80
C ILE A 462 -36.82 -20.01 -9.56
N THR A 463 -36.76 -20.05 -10.88
CA THR A 463 -37.71 -19.39 -11.79
C THR A 463 -38.09 -20.29 -12.98
N THR A 464 -39.17 -19.95 -13.68
CA THR A 464 -39.50 -20.59 -14.97
C THR A 464 -38.78 -19.94 -16.15
N ASP A 465 -38.11 -18.80 -15.93
CA ASP A 465 -37.33 -18.13 -16.96
C ASP A 465 -36.04 -18.89 -17.27
N SER A 466 -35.52 -18.70 -18.48
CA SER A 466 -34.24 -19.27 -18.93
C SER A 466 -33.11 -18.31 -18.59
N LEU A 467 -32.15 -18.78 -17.80
CA LEU A 467 -31.02 -18.00 -17.29
C LEU A 467 -29.73 -18.45 -17.95
N ASN A 468 -28.85 -17.51 -18.25
CA ASN A 468 -27.44 -17.77 -18.56
C ASN A 468 -26.60 -17.17 -17.43
N ILE A 469 -25.90 -18.02 -16.68
CA ILE A 469 -25.15 -17.66 -15.48
C ILE A 469 -23.69 -18.02 -15.69
N THR A 470 -22.80 -17.07 -15.43
CA THR A 470 -21.36 -17.30 -15.40
C THR A 470 -20.82 -16.96 -14.01
N ALA A 471 -20.10 -17.90 -13.38
CA ALA A 471 -19.40 -17.65 -12.12
C ALA A 471 -18.02 -17.01 -12.38
N THR A 472 -17.65 -16.06 -11.53
CA THR A 472 -16.34 -15.40 -11.52
C THR A 472 -15.52 -15.74 -10.27
N THR A 473 -16.08 -16.52 -9.35
CA THR A 473 -15.41 -17.05 -8.15
C THR A 473 -15.48 -18.59 -8.11
N PRO A 474 -14.43 -19.28 -7.61
CA PRO A 474 -14.45 -20.73 -7.41
C PRO A 474 -15.43 -21.14 -6.30
N ASN A 475 -15.61 -22.45 -6.13
CA ASN A 475 -16.33 -23.06 -5.01
C ASN A 475 -17.80 -22.63 -4.90
N SER A 476 -18.49 -22.56 -6.04
CA SER A 476 -19.84 -22.00 -6.16
C SER A 476 -20.94 -23.07 -6.19
N PHE A 477 -22.01 -22.88 -5.42
CA PHE A 477 -23.29 -23.57 -5.57
C PHE A 477 -24.25 -22.72 -6.40
N ILE A 478 -24.69 -23.20 -7.56
CA ILE A 478 -25.62 -22.46 -8.43
C ILE A 478 -26.85 -23.32 -8.66
N HIS A 479 -28.02 -22.82 -8.24
CA HIS A 479 -29.29 -23.50 -8.44
C HIS A 479 -30.32 -22.61 -9.13
N THR A 480 -30.83 -23.09 -10.27
CA THR A 480 -31.89 -22.41 -11.05
C THR A 480 -33.22 -23.14 -10.94
N GLY A 481 -34.16 -22.90 -11.86
CA GLY A 481 -35.53 -23.41 -11.77
C GLY A 481 -35.87 -24.40 -12.88
N SER A 482 -36.94 -24.15 -13.61
CA SER A 482 -37.42 -25.05 -14.67
C SER A 482 -37.21 -24.48 -16.08
N GLY A 483 -36.35 -23.47 -16.20
CA GLY A 483 -36.01 -22.80 -17.45
C GLY A 483 -35.22 -23.69 -18.40
N THR A 484 -34.75 -23.11 -19.50
CA THR A 484 -33.70 -23.72 -20.34
C THR A 484 -32.41 -23.00 -20.00
N ASP A 485 -31.74 -23.43 -18.93
CA ASP A 485 -30.68 -22.66 -18.30
C ASP A 485 -29.29 -23.03 -18.83
N ALA A 486 -28.39 -22.05 -18.89
CA ALA A 486 -26.97 -22.24 -19.10
C ALA A 486 -26.22 -21.81 -17.85
N ILE A 487 -25.37 -22.67 -17.30
CA ILE A 487 -24.53 -22.36 -16.14
C ILE A 487 -23.09 -22.69 -16.50
N ASP A 488 -22.21 -21.70 -16.39
CA ASP A 488 -20.83 -21.78 -16.80
C ASP A 488 -19.90 -21.43 -15.63
N VAL A 489 -19.08 -22.39 -15.22
CA VAL A 489 -18.00 -22.19 -14.24
C VAL A 489 -16.62 -22.48 -14.86
N SER A 490 -16.53 -22.59 -16.19
CA SER A 490 -15.27 -22.91 -16.90
C SER A 490 -14.15 -21.90 -16.69
N GLY A 491 -14.50 -20.65 -16.36
CA GLY A 491 -13.55 -19.58 -16.05
C GLY A 491 -12.96 -19.63 -14.64
N VAL A 492 -13.45 -20.53 -13.77
CA VAL A 492 -13.05 -20.61 -12.36
C VAL A 492 -12.61 -22.03 -12.00
N ASN A 493 -11.77 -22.14 -10.97
CA ASN A 493 -11.28 -23.42 -10.48
C ASN A 493 -12.14 -23.93 -9.31
N GLY A 494 -11.73 -25.01 -8.65
CA GLY A 494 -12.28 -25.43 -7.36
C GLY A 494 -13.35 -26.51 -7.46
N THR A 495 -14.18 -26.60 -6.43
CA THR A 495 -15.29 -27.57 -6.38
C THR A 495 -16.60 -26.85 -6.60
N ASN A 496 -17.24 -26.98 -7.77
CA ASN A 496 -18.49 -26.27 -8.04
C ASN A 496 -19.68 -27.24 -8.12
N VAL A 497 -20.88 -26.74 -7.83
CA VAL A 497 -22.13 -27.49 -7.96
C VAL A 497 -23.07 -26.70 -8.86
N LEU A 498 -23.41 -27.27 -10.00
CA LEU A 498 -24.27 -26.68 -11.03
C LEU A 498 -25.59 -27.46 -11.06
N ASP A 499 -26.61 -26.89 -10.44
CA ASP A 499 -27.97 -27.44 -10.40
C ASP A 499 -28.90 -26.64 -11.31
N GLY A 500 -29.03 -27.11 -12.55
CA GLY A 500 -29.94 -26.50 -13.53
C GLY A 500 -31.43 -26.73 -13.22
N GLY A 501 -31.75 -27.50 -12.16
CA GLY A 501 -33.11 -27.85 -11.81
C GLY A 501 -33.82 -28.65 -12.90
N GLY A 502 -35.07 -28.28 -13.18
CA GLY A 502 -35.86 -28.89 -14.25
C GLY A 502 -35.52 -28.33 -15.63
N GLY A 503 -36.26 -28.74 -16.66
CA GLY A 503 -36.04 -28.23 -18.01
C GLY A 503 -34.77 -28.77 -18.68
N SER A 504 -34.34 -28.11 -19.75
CA SER A 504 -33.20 -28.53 -20.59
C SER A 504 -32.03 -27.59 -20.38
N ASN A 505 -30.90 -28.10 -19.87
CA ASN A 505 -29.85 -27.23 -19.36
C ASN A 505 -28.50 -27.45 -20.04
N PHE A 506 -27.67 -26.41 -20.09
CA PHE A 506 -26.30 -26.47 -20.61
C PHE A 506 -25.34 -26.10 -19.47
N LEU A 507 -24.68 -27.10 -18.89
CA LEU A 507 -23.85 -26.94 -17.69
C LEU A 507 -22.39 -27.16 -18.07
N VAL A 508 -21.53 -26.18 -17.80
CA VAL A 508 -20.11 -26.21 -18.20
C VAL A 508 -19.24 -26.22 -16.95
N GLY A 509 -18.48 -27.30 -16.77
CA GLY A 509 -17.55 -27.49 -15.67
C GLY A 509 -16.35 -26.55 -15.71
N GLY A 510 -15.73 -26.38 -14.55
CA GLY A 510 -14.50 -25.64 -14.29
C GLY A 510 -13.29 -26.56 -14.31
N THR A 511 -12.18 -26.09 -13.75
CA THR A 511 -11.10 -27.01 -13.37
C THR A 511 -11.24 -27.38 -11.90
N GLY A 512 -11.09 -28.66 -11.56
CA GLY A 512 -11.29 -29.16 -10.20
C GLY A 512 -12.32 -30.27 -10.16
N HIS A 513 -13.12 -30.34 -9.10
CA HIS A 513 -14.13 -31.38 -8.88
C HIS A 513 -15.53 -30.79 -8.95
N ASP A 514 -16.20 -30.92 -10.08
CA ASP A 514 -17.51 -30.33 -10.31
C ASP A 514 -18.63 -31.37 -10.18
N THR A 515 -19.79 -30.91 -9.72
CA THR A 515 -21.00 -31.73 -9.60
C THR A 515 -22.14 -31.09 -10.37
N PHE A 516 -22.82 -31.88 -11.20
CA PHE A 516 -23.89 -31.44 -12.08
C PHE A 516 -25.20 -32.10 -11.69
N PHE A 517 -26.25 -31.32 -11.49
CA PHE A 517 -27.58 -31.80 -11.14
C PHE A 517 -28.64 -31.43 -12.17
N LEU A 518 -29.45 -32.43 -12.50
CA LEU A 518 -30.64 -32.31 -13.34
C LEU A 518 -31.81 -32.97 -12.62
N ASP A 519 -32.99 -32.35 -12.68
CA ASP A 519 -34.18 -32.84 -11.99
C ASP A 519 -35.32 -33.20 -12.96
N ALA A 520 -35.60 -34.50 -13.09
CA ALA A 520 -36.72 -35.02 -13.86
C ALA A 520 -38.00 -35.26 -13.06
N ARG A 521 -37.99 -35.08 -11.72
CA ARG A 521 -39.12 -35.45 -10.83
C ARG A 521 -40.42 -34.68 -11.13
N GLY A 522 -40.31 -33.50 -11.75
CA GLY A 522 -41.43 -32.66 -12.16
C GLY A 522 -41.57 -32.46 -13.67
N ALA A 523 -40.86 -33.23 -14.50
CA ALA A 523 -40.85 -33.03 -15.94
C ALA A 523 -42.24 -33.24 -16.56
N THR A 524 -42.72 -32.27 -17.34
CA THR A 524 -43.99 -32.35 -18.11
C THR A 524 -43.77 -32.45 -19.62
N SER A 525 -42.53 -32.24 -20.06
CA SER A 525 -42.07 -32.35 -21.44
C SER A 525 -40.68 -33.01 -21.46
N ASN A 526 -40.24 -33.43 -22.64
CA ASN A 526 -38.91 -34.03 -22.78
C ASN A 526 -37.84 -33.03 -22.36
N ILE A 527 -36.87 -33.48 -21.57
CA ILE A 527 -35.73 -32.68 -21.16
C ILE A 527 -34.45 -33.23 -21.77
N PHE A 528 -33.59 -32.30 -22.19
CA PHE A 528 -32.31 -32.61 -22.82
C PHE A 528 -31.28 -31.64 -22.29
N SER A 529 -30.29 -32.15 -21.57
CA SER A 529 -29.20 -31.33 -21.04
C SER A 529 -27.85 -31.76 -21.57
N THR A 530 -26.93 -30.82 -21.62
CA THR A 530 -25.52 -31.05 -21.94
C THR A 530 -24.70 -30.72 -20.71
N VAL A 531 -23.82 -31.63 -20.33
CA VAL A 531 -22.72 -31.41 -19.39
C VAL A 531 -21.46 -31.33 -20.23
N ASP A 532 -20.87 -30.14 -20.26
CA ASP A 532 -19.66 -29.84 -21.00
C ASP A 532 -18.48 -29.62 -20.06
N ASN A 533 -17.26 -29.81 -20.58
CA ASN A 533 -16.02 -29.72 -19.80
C ASN A 533 -16.01 -30.63 -18.54
N PHE A 534 -16.45 -31.89 -18.70
CA PHE A 534 -16.49 -32.90 -17.64
C PHE A 534 -15.14 -33.61 -17.46
N HIS A 535 -14.61 -33.69 -16.24
CA HIS A 535 -13.29 -34.20 -15.92
C HIS A 535 -13.32 -35.46 -15.04
N ALA A 536 -12.15 -36.05 -14.83
CA ALA A 536 -11.97 -37.08 -13.81
C ALA A 536 -12.17 -36.48 -12.42
N GLY A 537 -12.98 -37.14 -11.60
CA GLY A 537 -13.41 -36.69 -10.29
C GLY A 537 -14.71 -35.90 -10.28
N ASP A 538 -15.33 -35.64 -11.43
CA ASP A 538 -16.64 -34.97 -11.52
C ASP A 538 -17.79 -35.97 -11.40
N ASP A 539 -18.96 -35.47 -11.00
CA ASP A 539 -20.19 -36.24 -10.85
C ASP A 539 -21.37 -35.57 -11.57
N ALA A 540 -22.11 -36.32 -12.39
CA ALA A 540 -23.33 -35.83 -13.03
C ALA A 540 -24.52 -36.70 -12.61
N THR A 541 -25.52 -36.11 -11.95
CA THR A 541 -26.66 -36.82 -11.37
C THR A 541 -27.99 -36.34 -11.93
N ILE A 542 -28.84 -37.29 -12.32
CA ILE A 542 -30.20 -37.08 -12.79
C ILE A 542 -31.16 -37.62 -11.73
N PHE A 543 -31.95 -36.74 -11.12
CA PHE A 543 -32.97 -37.11 -10.15
C PHE A 543 -34.29 -37.48 -10.84
N GLY A 544 -35.04 -38.41 -10.24
CA GLY A 544 -36.38 -38.81 -10.71
C GLY A 544 -36.40 -39.95 -11.72
N VAL A 545 -35.26 -40.58 -12.00
CA VAL A 545 -35.15 -41.78 -12.82
C VAL A 545 -34.86 -43.00 -11.95
N ASP A 546 -35.35 -44.17 -12.37
CA ASP A 546 -35.19 -45.44 -11.64
C ASP A 546 -35.12 -46.61 -12.63
N ALA A 547 -34.37 -47.66 -12.28
CA ALA A 547 -34.13 -48.80 -13.15
C ALA A 547 -35.38 -49.66 -13.41
N THR A 548 -36.40 -49.60 -12.54
CA THR A 548 -37.65 -50.35 -12.71
C THR A 548 -38.66 -49.60 -13.57
N ASP A 549 -38.55 -48.28 -13.59
CA ASP A 549 -39.52 -47.37 -14.18
C ASP A 549 -39.08 -46.80 -15.53
N PHE A 550 -37.77 -46.81 -15.82
CA PHE A 550 -37.19 -46.27 -17.05
C PHE A 550 -36.27 -47.28 -17.74
N THR A 551 -36.29 -47.26 -19.07
CA THR A 551 -35.28 -47.91 -19.90
C THR A 551 -34.12 -46.96 -20.14
N LEU A 552 -32.92 -47.35 -19.69
CA LEU A 552 -31.66 -46.66 -19.97
C LEU A 552 -31.17 -46.97 -21.40
N SER A 553 -30.70 -45.95 -22.09
CA SER A 553 -30.07 -46.02 -23.42
C SER A 553 -28.83 -45.15 -23.45
N THR A 554 -27.82 -45.56 -24.23
CA THR A 554 -26.58 -44.80 -24.39
C THR A 554 -26.25 -44.62 -25.87
N ILE A 555 -26.00 -43.39 -26.32
CA ILE A 555 -25.81 -43.05 -27.74
C ILE A 555 -24.58 -42.14 -27.90
N ASP A 556 -23.65 -42.53 -28.78
CA ASP A 556 -22.48 -41.72 -29.13
C ASP A 556 -22.81 -40.56 -30.07
N ASN A 557 -21.97 -39.52 -30.02
CA ASN A 557 -22.04 -38.32 -30.87
C ASN A 557 -23.39 -37.59 -30.78
N ALA A 558 -24.06 -37.68 -29.63
CA ALA A 558 -25.25 -36.90 -29.34
C ALA A 558 -24.86 -35.50 -28.83
N GLY A 559 -25.75 -34.52 -28.96
CA GLY A 559 -25.53 -33.15 -28.51
C GLY A 559 -25.38 -32.13 -29.65
N ALA A 560 -25.15 -30.88 -29.28
CA ALA A 560 -24.95 -29.79 -30.23
C ALA A 560 -23.56 -29.87 -30.90
N PRO A 561 -23.38 -29.34 -32.13
CA PRO A 561 -22.06 -29.25 -32.76
C PRO A 561 -21.06 -28.53 -31.86
N GLY A 562 -19.88 -29.14 -31.66
CA GLY A 562 -18.84 -28.62 -30.74
C GLY A 562 -18.93 -29.18 -29.32
N HIS A 563 -20.08 -29.71 -28.91
CA HIS A 563 -20.34 -30.25 -27.56
C HIS A 563 -20.98 -31.64 -27.64
N THR A 564 -20.50 -32.45 -28.58
CA THR A 564 -21.01 -33.81 -28.79
C THR A 564 -20.36 -34.81 -27.84
N GLY A 565 -21.10 -35.82 -27.40
CA GLY A 565 -20.56 -36.90 -26.58
C GLY A 565 -21.54 -38.06 -26.42
N VAL A 566 -21.45 -38.74 -25.28
CA VAL A 566 -22.34 -39.86 -24.94
C VAL A 566 -23.61 -39.32 -24.29
N ALA A 567 -24.76 -39.58 -24.90
CA ALA A 567 -26.06 -39.36 -24.27
C ALA A 567 -26.40 -40.52 -23.34
N ILE A 568 -26.70 -40.22 -22.08
CA ILE A 568 -27.36 -41.10 -21.12
C ILE A 568 -28.86 -40.75 -21.16
N GLY A 569 -29.64 -41.59 -21.84
CA GLY A 569 -31.06 -41.36 -22.12
C GLY A 569 -31.97 -42.31 -21.38
N PHE A 570 -33.04 -41.78 -20.78
CA PHE A 570 -34.08 -42.53 -20.08
C PHE A 570 -35.41 -42.34 -20.78
N SER A 571 -36.11 -43.45 -21.04
CA SER A 571 -37.44 -43.45 -21.64
C SER A 571 -38.39 -44.42 -20.94
N ALA A 572 -39.66 -44.05 -20.85
CA ALA A 572 -40.71 -44.90 -20.31
C ALA A 572 -42.05 -44.55 -20.96
N THR A 573 -42.95 -45.53 -21.11
CA THR A 573 -44.28 -45.27 -21.68
C THR A 573 -45.06 -44.30 -20.80
N GLY A 574 -45.55 -43.20 -21.39
CA GLY A 574 -46.35 -42.19 -20.69
C GLY A 574 -45.56 -41.22 -19.81
N LYS A 575 -44.22 -41.28 -19.82
CA LYS A 575 -43.35 -40.30 -19.15
C LYS A 575 -42.52 -39.54 -20.19
N PRO A 576 -42.12 -38.28 -19.93
CA PRO A 576 -41.18 -37.59 -20.80
C PRO A 576 -39.83 -38.30 -20.88
N THR A 577 -39.16 -38.17 -22.03
CA THR A 577 -37.78 -38.65 -22.17
C THR A 577 -36.82 -37.69 -21.49
N VAL A 578 -35.84 -38.24 -20.78
CA VAL A 578 -34.78 -37.49 -20.08
C VAL A 578 -33.46 -37.84 -20.72
N ASN A 579 -32.71 -36.85 -21.20
CA ASN A 579 -31.39 -37.08 -21.78
C ASN A 579 -30.36 -36.14 -21.14
N MET A 580 -29.19 -36.68 -20.84
CA MET A 580 -28.01 -35.93 -20.46
C MET A 580 -26.86 -36.34 -21.38
N VAL A 581 -26.26 -35.39 -22.09
CA VAL A 581 -25.03 -35.61 -22.86
C VAL A 581 -23.84 -35.28 -21.98
N ILE A 582 -22.88 -36.20 -21.87
CA ILE A 582 -21.54 -35.90 -21.32
C ILE A 582 -20.62 -35.64 -22.51
N ALA A 583 -20.37 -34.36 -22.82
CA ALA A 583 -19.62 -33.95 -24.00
C ALA A 583 -18.16 -34.39 -23.94
N GLY A 584 -17.60 -34.78 -25.08
CA GLY A 584 -16.21 -35.28 -25.17
C GLY A 584 -16.00 -36.75 -24.76
N TYR A 585 -17.03 -37.41 -24.23
CA TYR A 585 -17.00 -38.84 -23.89
C TYR A 585 -17.82 -39.67 -24.87
N THR A 586 -17.62 -40.99 -24.82
CA THR A 586 -18.28 -41.99 -25.65
C THR A 586 -18.76 -43.18 -24.81
N VAL A 587 -19.57 -44.05 -25.39
CA VAL A 587 -19.99 -45.33 -24.79
C VAL A 587 -18.78 -46.20 -24.44
N ALA A 588 -17.66 -46.07 -25.17
CA ALA A 588 -16.43 -46.78 -24.85
C ALA A 588 -15.82 -46.35 -23.50
N ASP A 589 -16.09 -45.13 -23.04
CA ASP A 589 -15.61 -44.62 -21.75
C ASP A 589 -16.36 -45.27 -20.58
N LEU A 590 -17.64 -45.62 -20.75
CA LEU A 590 -18.39 -46.45 -19.79
C LEU A 590 -17.82 -47.88 -19.71
N ALA A 591 -17.44 -48.45 -20.86
CA ALA A 591 -16.91 -49.82 -20.91
C ALA A 591 -15.48 -49.93 -20.35
N SER A 592 -14.65 -48.91 -20.57
CA SER A 592 -13.27 -48.85 -20.06
C SER A 592 -13.19 -48.47 -18.57
N GLY A 593 -14.29 -47.98 -18.01
CA GLY A 593 -14.34 -47.49 -16.63
C GLY A 593 -13.84 -46.05 -16.48
N ARG A 594 -13.59 -45.30 -17.56
CA ARG A 594 -13.37 -43.84 -17.49
C ARG A 594 -14.62 -43.10 -17.03
N LEU A 595 -15.80 -43.63 -17.34
CA LEU A 595 -17.08 -43.23 -16.76
C LEU A 595 -17.70 -44.40 -16.00
N ALA A 596 -18.29 -44.14 -14.84
CA ALA A 596 -19.03 -45.12 -14.06
C ALA A 596 -20.46 -44.64 -13.80
N GLY A 597 -21.44 -45.33 -14.41
CA GLY A 597 -22.86 -45.04 -14.22
C GLY A 597 -23.51 -45.96 -13.18
N SER A 598 -24.31 -45.43 -12.27
CA SER A 598 -25.06 -46.24 -11.30
C SER A 598 -26.40 -45.62 -10.91
N PHE A 599 -27.39 -46.48 -10.64
CA PHE A 599 -28.65 -46.07 -10.02
C PHE A 599 -28.50 -46.01 -8.51
N GLY A 600 -29.20 -45.06 -7.88
CA GLY A 600 -29.24 -44.91 -6.44
C GLY A 600 -30.53 -44.31 -5.92
N THR A 601 -30.63 -44.23 -4.60
CA THR A 601 -31.74 -43.57 -3.89
C THR A 601 -31.17 -42.71 -2.79
N THR A 602 -31.60 -41.45 -2.70
CA THR A 602 -31.24 -40.59 -1.57
C THR A 602 -31.93 -41.09 -0.30
N THR A 603 -31.27 -40.91 0.84
CA THR A 603 -31.92 -41.09 2.14
C THR A 603 -32.97 -40.01 2.37
N ALA A 604 -34.15 -40.38 2.84
CA ALA A 604 -35.19 -39.42 3.21
C ALA A 604 -34.69 -38.51 4.33
N GLY A 605 -34.83 -37.19 4.15
CA GLY A 605 -34.43 -36.17 5.12
C GLY A 605 -35.64 -35.40 5.69
N PRO A 606 -35.43 -34.51 6.67
CA PRO A 606 -36.49 -33.65 7.19
C PRO A 606 -37.06 -32.78 6.05
N GLY A 607 -38.29 -33.06 5.62
CA GLY A 607 -38.98 -32.28 4.57
C GLY A 607 -38.68 -32.67 3.12
N ALA A 608 -37.80 -33.65 2.87
CA ALA A 608 -37.48 -34.12 1.52
C ALA A 608 -37.64 -35.66 1.44
N PRO A 609 -38.59 -36.19 0.63
CA PRO A 609 -38.72 -37.62 0.42
C PRO A 609 -37.48 -38.21 -0.25
N ALA A 610 -37.25 -39.51 -0.04
CA ALA A 610 -36.23 -40.25 -0.79
C ALA A 610 -36.48 -40.07 -2.30
N ALA A 611 -35.42 -39.81 -3.05
CA ALA A 611 -35.46 -39.60 -4.49
C ALA A 611 -34.58 -40.64 -5.17
N THR A 612 -35.12 -41.31 -6.19
CA THR A 612 -34.32 -42.16 -7.07
C THR A 612 -33.48 -41.28 -8.00
N TYR A 613 -32.30 -41.74 -8.36
CA TYR A 613 -31.42 -41.03 -9.29
C TYR A 613 -30.57 -42.00 -10.09
N PHE A 614 -29.99 -41.48 -11.16
CA PHE A 614 -28.85 -42.09 -11.84
C PHE A 614 -27.68 -41.11 -11.82
N THR A 615 -26.50 -41.59 -11.44
CA THR A 615 -25.29 -40.78 -11.37
C THR A 615 -24.21 -41.35 -12.29
N VAL A 616 -23.41 -40.46 -12.90
CA VAL A 616 -22.23 -40.77 -13.69
C VAL A 616 -21.03 -40.10 -13.03
N HIS A 617 -20.03 -40.91 -12.66
CA HIS A 617 -18.76 -40.43 -12.12
C HIS A 617 -17.65 -40.54 -13.18
N GLY A 618 -16.81 -39.52 -13.30
CA GLY A 618 -15.56 -39.59 -14.08
C GLY A 618 -14.42 -40.15 -13.23
N ASN A 619 -13.79 -41.26 -13.64
CA ASN A 619 -12.69 -41.90 -12.87
C ASN A 619 -11.29 -41.42 -13.24
#